data_AF-A0A0F8RC75-F1
#
_entry.id   AF-A0A0F8RC75-F1
#
_cell.length_a   1.000
_cell.length_b   1.000
_cell.length_c   1.000
_cell.angle_alpha   90.00
_cell.angle_beta   90.00
_cell.angle_gamma   90.00
#
_symmetry.space_group_name_H-M   'P 1'
#
loop_
_entity.id
_entity.type
_entity.pdbx_description
1 polymer ?
#
loop_
_entity_poly.entity_id
_entity_poly.type
_entity_poly.pdbx_seq_one_letter_code
_entity_poly.pdbx_strand_id
1 'polypeptide(L)'
;MTDIYNEIKEAEYVKRINDILKDIWPNIIIFENLPIIPENAPPTPESAYIARKLAFEDIKDHQEKNTPIPIKDSWQHYWFKCCTSDKCDFIFKFLKSKGIDRENDLKKICSSESELFHALDNDAETKQFYIDLCIGYLLKRYNIFDSKEMWKNSPKKNPIIRLQISLPRLIASILVGSIVIATSSEIYKFVSSNQPFLLLLYSLALLVLSYGYLTFECLKITQGTIITQIAKKRACYVLKMGTSYSLVISFVFLIIGLFQVSTNSETGFETFFSYILSYTSQLFFYATFSLFIGIVVQLLWEEKTVSEPF
;
A
#
# COMPACT_ATOMS: atom_id res chain seq x y z
N MET A 1 28.44 -13.81 -25.95
CA MET A 1 27.21 -14.26 -25.26
C MET A 1 26.12 -13.31 -25.68
N THR A 2 25.20 -13.75 -26.53
CA THR A 2 23.97 -13.00 -26.79
C THR A 2 23.21 -12.85 -25.47
N ASP A 3 22.70 -11.66 -25.20
CA ASP A 3 21.87 -11.40 -24.03
C ASP A 3 20.54 -12.11 -24.24
N ILE A 4 20.30 -13.22 -23.55
CA ILE A 4 19.07 -14.04 -23.63
C ILE A 4 17.82 -13.15 -23.51
N TYR A 5 17.89 -12.04 -22.77
CA TYR A 5 16.79 -11.08 -22.67
C TYR A 5 16.48 -10.36 -23.99
N ASN A 6 17.50 -10.02 -24.78
CA ASN A 6 17.28 -9.44 -26.10
C ASN A 6 16.70 -10.48 -27.05
N GLU A 7 17.16 -11.74 -26.98
CA GLU A 7 16.58 -12.82 -27.77
C GLU A 7 15.09 -13.05 -27.43
N ILE A 8 14.73 -13.07 -26.13
CA ILE A 8 13.33 -13.19 -25.72
C ILE A 8 12.53 -11.95 -26.12
N LYS A 9 13.10 -10.75 -25.97
CA LYS A 9 12.45 -9.48 -26.34
C LYS A 9 12.13 -9.43 -27.83
N GLU A 10 13.05 -9.87 -28.68
CA GLU A 10 12.89 -9.90 -30.14
C GLU A 10 12.12 -11.10 -30.68
N ALA A 11 11.82 -12.10 -29.83
CA ALA A 11 11.04 -13.26 -30.25
C ALA A 11 9.57 -12.88 -30.51
N GLU A 12 9.22 -12.61 -31.77
CA GLU A 12 7.83 -12.33 -32.17
C GLU A 12 6.96 -13.58 -32.35
N TYR A 13 7.59 -14.75 -32.46
CA TYR A 13 6.93 -15.99 -32.86
C TYR A 13 6.90 -17.03 -31.75
N VAL A 14 5.74 -17.71 -31.61
CA VAL A 14 5.52 -18.80 -30.64
C VAL A 14 6.60 -19.86 -30.73
N LYS A 15 6.97 -20.27 -31.95
CA LYS A 15 8.01 -21.29 -32.18
C LYS A 15 9.34 -20.92 -31.51
N ARG A 16 9.79 -19.68 -31.67
CA ARG A 16 11.05 -19.21 -31.11
C ARG A 16 10.99 -19.10 -29.58
N ILE A 17 9.85 -18.71 -29.03
CA ILE A 17 9.62 -18.70 -27.58
C ILE A 17 9.62 -20.13 -27.03
N ASN A 18 9.03 -21.08 -27.74
CA ASN A 18 9.00 -22.49 -27.36
C ASN A 18 10.39 -23.12 -27.35
N ASP A 19 11.23 -22.80 -28.34
CA ASP A 19 12.60 -23.28 -28.40
C ASP A 19 13.40 -22.78 -27.19
N ILE A 20 13.27 -21.49 -26.85
CA ILE A 20 13.89 -20.90 -25.65
C ILE A 20 13.33 -21.52 -24.36
N LEU A 21 12.02 -21.78 -24.29
CA LEU A 21 11.38 -22.39 -23.12
C LEU A 21 11.84 -23.82 -22.87
N LYS A 22 12.09 -24.62 -23.92
CA LYS A 22 12.59 -25.99 -23.76
C LYS A 22 13.97 -26.01 -23.10
N ASP A 23 14.81 -25.04 -23.42
CA ASP A 23 16.15 -24.94 -22.84
C ASP A 23 16.12 -24.51 -21.36
N ILE A 24 15.17 -23.64 -20.99
CA ILE A 24 15.07 -23.07 -19.64
C ILE A 24 14.18 -23.92 -18.73
N TRP A 25 13.18 -24.59 -19.29
CA TRP A 25 12.16 -25.36 -18.59
C TRP A 25 11.89 -26.70 -19.29
N PRO A 26 12.83 -27.66 -19.19
CA PRO A 26 12.78 -28.90 -19.96
C PRO A 26 11.53 -29.77 -19.70
N ASN A 27 10.81 -29.50 -18.60
CA ASN A 27 9.58 -30.20 -18.23
C ASN A 27 8.29 -29.51 -18.73
N ILE A 28 8.34 -28.32 -19.35
CA ILE A 28 7.16 -27.74 -20.01
C ILE A 28 7.02 -28.40 -21.37
N ILE A 29 5.99 -29.24 -21.51
CA ILE A 29 5.57 -29.78 -22.79
C ILE A 29 4.57 -28.80 -23.39
N ILE A 30 5.01 -28.05 -24.40
CA ILE A 30 4.11 -27.23 -25.21
C ILE A 30 3.60 -28.15 -26.32
N PHE A 31 2.44 -28.76 -26.10
CA PHE A 31 1.76 -29.49 -27.16
C PHE A 31 1.38 -28.50 -28.26
N GLU A 32 1.43 -28.96 -29.52
CA GLU A 32 0.99 -28.19 -30.70
C GLU A 32 -0.46 -27.66 -30.58
N ASN A 33 -1.23 -28.12 -29.59
CA ASN A 33 -2.63 -27.73 -29.40
C ASN A 33 -2.98 -27.05 -28.06
N LEU A 34 -2.11 -27.02 -27.04
CA LEU A 34 -2.29 -26.22 -25.80
C LEU A 34 -0.97 -26.15 -24.99
N PRO A 35 -0.43 -24.96 -24.65
CA PRO A 35 0.62 -24.80 -23.65
C PRO A 35 0.17 -25.33 -22.28
N ILE A 36 0.94 -26.26 -21.72
CA ILE A 36 0.83 -26.61 -20.30
C ILE A 36 1.32 -25.41 -19.49
N ILE A 37 0.42 -24.81 -18.72
CA ILE A 37 0.75 -23.68 -17.85
C ILE A 37 1.43 -24.22 -16.60
N PRO A 38 2.58 -23.67 -16.19
CA PRO A 38 3.25 -24.16 -15.00
C PRO A 38 2.40 -23.95 -13.75
N GLU A 39 2.40 -24.93 -12.85
CA GLU A 39 1.76 -24.78 -11.54
C GLU A 39 2.68 -24.07 -10.53
N ASN A 40 3.99 -24.18 -10.74
CA ASN A 40 5.01 -23.68 -9.82
C ASN A 40 5.52 -22.28 -10.21
N ALA A 41 6.09 -21.59 -9.23
CA ALA A 41 6.77 -20.31 -9.44
C ALA A 41 7.91 -20.48 -10.47
N PRO A 42 8.19 -19.44 -11.28
CA PRO A 42 9.25 -19.50 -12.28
C PRO A 42 10.61 -19.79 -11.60
N PRO A 43 11.39 -20.77 -12.09
CA PRO A 43 12.67 -21.14 -11.48
C PRO A 43 13.76 -20.07 -11.70
N THR A 44 13.65 -19.28 -12.77
CA THR A 44 14.67 -18.30 -13.17
C THR A 44 14.05 -16.96 -13.60
N PRO A 45 14.79 -15.83 -13.53
CA PRO A 45 14.30 -14.55 -14.03
C PRO A 45 13.97 -14.55 -15.53
N GLU A 46 14.68 -15.32 -16.35
CA GLU A 46 14.41 -15.49 -17.78
C GLU A 46 13.06 -16.18 -18.02
N SER A 47 12.76 -17.25 -17.27
CA SER A 47 11.46 -17.93 -17.35
C SER A 47 10.30 -17.01 -16.95
N ALA A 48 10.51 -16.15 -15.95
CA ALA A 48 9.53 -15.14 -15.55
C ALA A 48 9.35 -14.06 -16.62
N TYR A 49 10.42 -13.65 -17.30
CA TYR A 49 10.34 -12.69 -18.40
C TYR A 49 9.52 -13.25 -19.57
N ILE A 50 9.68 -14.54 -19.88
CA ILE A 50 8.88 -15.23 -20.90
C ILE A 50 7.41 -15.32 -20.48
N ALA A 51 7.13 -15.72 -19.23
CA ALA A 51 5.77 -15.80 -18.71
C ALA A 51 5.05 -14.44 -18.78
N ARG A 52 5.75 -13.35 -18.45
CA ARG A 52 5.23 -11.98 -18.60
C ARG A 52 4.92 -11.66 -20.06
N LYS A 53 5.83 -11.98 -20.97
CA LYS A 53 5.66 -11.75 -22.40
C LYS A 53 4.42 -12.48 -22.94
N LEU A 54 4.25 -13.75 -22.57
CA LEU A 54 3.05 -14.54 -22.91
C LEU A 54 1.75 -13.97 -22.30
N ALA A 55 1.83 -13.31 -21.15
CA ALA A 55 0.66 -12.71 -20.49
C ALA A 55 0.21 -11.37 -21.10
N PHE A 56 1.11 -10.59 -21.71
CA PHE A 56 0.79 -9.22 -22.15
C PHE A 56 1.09 -8.90 -23.61
N GLU A 57 2.01 -9.59 -24.27
CA GLU A 57 2.39 -9.29 -25.65
C GLU A 57 1.64 -10.20 -26.63
N ASP A 58 1.22 -9.62 -27.75
CA ASP A 58 0.60 -10.38 -28.83
C ASP A 58 1.70 -11.11 -29.62
N ILE A 59 1.77 -12.42 -29.42
CA ILE A 59 2.75 -13.28 -30.08
C ILE A 59 2.11 -13.84 -31.34
N LYS A 60 2.78 -13.66 -32.48
CA LYS A 60 2.29 -14.14 -33.78
C LYS A 60 2.51 -15.64 -33.89
N ASP A 61 1.52 -16.36 -34.39
CA ASP A 61 1.73 -17.73 -34.83
C ASP A 61 2.32 -17.72 -36.25
N HIS A 62 3.27 -18.62 -36.53
CA HIS A 62 3.85 -18.78 -37.86
C HIS A 62 2.86 -19.46 -38.83
N GLN A 63 1.76 -20.03 -38.33
CA GLN A 63 0.76 -20.71 -39.14
C GLN A 63 -0.56 -19.94 -39.14
N GLU A 64 -0.78 -19.14 -40.18
CA GLU A 64 -2.13 -18.78 -40.62
C GLU A 64 -2.88 -20.06 -41.02
N LYS A 65 -3.52 -20.74 -40.05
CA LYS A 65 -4.81 -21.42 -40.16
C LYS A 65 -5.06 -22.34 -38.96
N ASN A 66 -6.05 -21.94 -38.17
CA ASN A 66 -6.96 -22.80 -37.41
C ASN A 66 -6.50 -23.42 -36.08
N THR A 67 -5.89 -22.64 -35.19
CA THR A 67 -6.00 -22.89 -33.74
C THR A 67 -6.30 -21.57 -33.01
N PRO A 68 -7.23 -21.59 -32.03
CA PRO A 68 -7.68 -20.36 -31.40
C PRO A 68 -6.60 -19.88 -30.44
N ILE A 69 -6.24 -18.61 -30.55
CA ILE A 69 -5.57 -17.88 -29.48
C ILE A 69 -6.68 -17.53 -28.45
N PRO A 70 -6.79 -18.27 -27.33
CA PRO A 70 -7.11 -17.62 -26.06
C PRO A 70 -6.50 -18.43 -24.91
N ILE A 71 -5.20 -18.26 -24.64
CA ILE A 71 -4.60 -18.71 -23.37
C ILE A 71 -3.96 -17.51 -22.66
N LYS A 72 -4.22 -16.31 -23.18
CA LYS A 72 -3.72 -15.05 -22.61
C LYS A 72 -4.32 -14.83 -21.22
N ASP A 73 -5.59 -15.15 -21.02
CA ASP A 73 -6.25 -15.17 -19.71
C ASP A 73 -5.54 -16.10 -18.71
N SER A 74 -5.14 -17.28 -19.15
CA SER A 74 -4.55 -18.30 -18.30
C SER A 74 -3.07 -17.98 -18.01
N TRP A 75 -2.35 -17.39 -18.96
CA TRP A 75 -1.03 -16.80 -18.73
C TRP A 75 -1.10 -15.56 -17.84
N GLN A 76 -2.14 -14.73 -17.96
CA GLN A 76 -2.40 -13.61 -17.05
C GLN A 76 -2.70 -14.11 -15.64
N HIS A 77 -3.45 -15.20 -15.48
CA HIS A 77 -3.67 -15.84 -14.19
C HIS A 77 -2.38 -16.37 -13.58
N TYR A 78 -1.56 -17.07 -14.38
CA TYR A 78 -0.26 -17.54 -13.94
C TYR A 78 0.65 -16.38 -13.52
N TRP A 79 0.71 -15.33 -14.34
CA TRP A 79 1.49 -14.14 -14.04
C TRP A 79 0.96 -13.40 -12.80
N PHE A 80 -0.36 -13.34 -12.60
CA PHE A 80 -0.98 -12.81 -11.39
C PHE A 80 -0.53 -13.57 -10.14
N LYS A 81 -0.53 -14.90 -10.17
CA LYS A 81 -0.01 -15.74 -9.08
C LYS A 81 1.47 -15.45 -8.81
N CYS A 82 2.27 -15.30 -9.86
CA CYS A 82 3.68 -14.92 -9.73
C CYS A 82 3.84 -13.55 -9.07
N CYS A 83 3.07 -12.57 -9.53
CA CYS A 83 3.05 -11.20 -9.02
C CYS A 83 2.47 -11.09 -7.60
N THR A 84 1.73 -12.05 -7.08
CA THR A 84 1.22 -12.02 -5.70
C THR A 84 2.04 -12.89 -4.74
N SER A 85 2.93 -13.74 -5.25
CA SER A 85 3.76 -14.63 -4.43
C SER A 85 5.04 -13.98 -3.91
N ASP A 86 5.33 -14.15 -2.62
CA ASP A 86 6.61 -13.74 -2.02
C ASP A 86 7.80 -14.58 -2.53
N LYS A 87 7.54 -15.78 -3.07
CA LYS A 87 8.58 -16.66 -3.66
C LYS A 87 9.27 -16.01 -4.87
N CYS A 88 8.60 -15.09 -5.54
CA CYS A 88 9.10 -14.40 -6.74
C CYS A 88 9.84 -13.09 -6.41
N ASP A 89 10.01 -12.71 -5.14
CA ASP A 89 10.60 -11.41 -4.76
C ASP A 89 12.02 -11.22 -5.31
N PHE A 90 12.85 -12.27 -5.27
CA PHE A 90 14.18 -12.25 -5.87
C PHE A 90 14.13 -12.00 -7.38
N ILE A 91 13.22 -12.68 -8.09
CA ILE A 91 13.04 -12.54 -9.53
C ILE A 91 12.63 -11.12 -9.89
N PHE A 92 11.65 -10.56 -9.19
CA PHE A 92 11.19 -9.19 -9.46
C PHE A 92 12.25 -8.13 -9.14
N LYS A 93 13.12 -8.37 -8.15
CA LYS A 93 14.29 -7.50 -7.92
C LYS A 93 15.20 -7.45 -9.14
N PHE A 94 15.41 -8.58 -9.81
CA PHE A 94 16.19 -8.65 -11.05
C PHE A 94 15.45 -8.00 -12.23
N LEU A 95 14.19 -8.39 -12.47
CA LEU A 95 13.37 -7.90 -13.58
C LEU A 95 13.15 -6.38 -13.55
N LYS A 96 13.17 -5.76 -12.37
CA LYS A 96 13.12 -4.31 -12.22
C LYS A 96 14.25 -3.60 -12.97
N SER A 97 15.45 -4.17 -12.99
CA SER A 97 16.58 -3.61 -13.77
C SER A 97 16.35 -3.67 -15.28
N LYS A 98 15.42 -4.53 -15.72
CA LYS A 98 14.99 -4.69 -17.11
C LYS A 98 13.71 -3.90 -17.44
N GLY A 99 13.28 -3.01 -16.54
CA GLY A 99 12.12 -2.12 -16.75
C GLY A 99 10.75 -2.77 -16.48
N ILE A 100 10.73 -3.95 -15.85
CA ILE A 100 9.47 -4.60 -15.46
C ILE A 100 9.07 -4.14 -14.06
N ASP A 101 7.85 -3.62 -13.96
CA ASP A 101 7.25 -3.16 -12.71
C ASP A 101 6.08 -4.08 -12.34
N ARG A 102 6.24 -4.79 -11.21
CA ARG A 102 5.32 -5.81 -10.72
C ARG A 102 3.95 -5.23 -10.39
N GLU A 103 3.93 -4.06 -9.75
CA GLU A 103 2.71 -3.37 -9.35
C GLU A 103 1.93 -2.87 -10.57
N ASN A 104 2.62 -2.37 -11.61
CA ASN A 104 1.99 -1.96 -12.86
C ASN A 104 1.42 -3.15 -13.63
N ASP A 105 2.15 -4.27 -13.68
CA ASP A 105 1.65 -5.49 -14.33
C ASP A 105 0.42 -6.05 -13.60
N LEU A 106 0.39 -6.04 -12.26
CA LEU A 106 -0.81 -6.41 -11.49
C LEU A 106 -2.03 -5.56 -11.82
N LYS A 107 -1.86 -4.24 -11.91
CA LYS A 107 -2.95 -3.33 -12.28
C LYS A 107 -3.47 -3.59 -13.68
N LYS A 108 -2.58 -3.90 -14.64
CA LYS A 108 -2.98 -4.26 -16.00
C LYS A 108 -3.86 -5.51 -16.01
N ILE A 109 -3.49 -6.54 -15.27
CA ILE A 109 -4.29 -7.76 -15.14
C ILE A 109 -5.64 -7.47 -14.47
N CYS A 110 -5.68 -6.60 -13.47
CA CYS A 110 -6.93 -6.23 -12.79
C CYS A 110 -7.71 -5.11 -13.49
N SER A 111 -7.36 -4.76 -14.72
CA SER A 111 -8.07 -3.73 -15.49
C SER A 111 -9.23 -4.36 -16.28
N SER A 112 -10.23 -3.54 -16.57
CA SER A 112 -11.37 -3.92 -17.42
C SER A 112 -10.97 -4.23 -18.87
N GLU A 113 -9.74 -3.88 -19.28
CA GLU A 113 -9.20 -4.13 -20.62
C GLU A 113 -8.44 -5.46 -20.71
N SER A 114 -8.24 -6.16 -19.58
CA SER A 114 -7.53 -7.44 -19.58
C SER A 114 -8.39 -8.59 -20.12
N GLU A 115 -7.76 -9.50 -20.87
CA GLU A 115 -8.41 -10.69 -21.40
C GLU A 115 -8.91 -11.60 -20.27
N LEU A 116 -8.19 -11.69 -19.15
CA LEU A 116 -8.65 -12.41 -17.95
C LEU A 116 -9.95 -11.81 -17.39
N PHE A 117 -10.06 -10.48 -17.28
CA PHE A 117 -11.28 -9.86 -16.77
C PHE A 117 -12.43 -9.98 -17.76
N HIS A 118 -12.18 -9.89 -19.06
CA HIS A 118 -13.21 -10.16 -20.07
C HIS A 118 -13.73 -11.60 -20.01
N ALA A 119 -12.83 -12.59 -19.86
CA ALA A 119 -13.22 -13.99 -19.71
C ALA A 119 -14.10 -14.24 -18.47
N LEU A 120 -13.92 -13.41 -17.43
CA LEU A 120 -14.69 -13.47 -16.18
C LEU A 120 -15.94 -12.57 -16.17
N ASP A 121 -16.37 -11.97 -17.30
CA ASP A 121 -17.46 -10.98 -17.33
C ASP A 121 -18.75 -11.41 -16.62
N ASN A 122 -19.07 -12.71 -16.67
CA ASN A 122 -20.26 -13.27 -16.03
C ASN A 122 -20.03 -13.72 -14.58
N ASP A 123 -18.79 -13.67 -14.07
CA ASP A 123 -18.40 -14.08 -12.72
C ASP A 123 -17.85 -12.91 -11.90
N ALA A 124 -18.79 -12.11 -11.39
CA ALA A 124 -18.47 -10.95 -10.57
C ALA A 124 -17.77 -11.32 -9.24
N GLU A 125 -17.93 -12.54 -8.74
CA GLU A 125 -17.31 -12.98 -7.48
C GLU A 125 -15.83 -13.28 -7.69
N THR A 126 -15.50 -14.01 -8.75
CA THR A 126 -14.12 -14.29 -9.10
C THR A 126 -13.37 -13.01 -9.48
N LYS A 127 -13.99 -12.08 -10.23
CA LYS A 127 -13.38 -10.76 -10.46
C LYS A 127 -13.06 -10.02 -9.17
N GLN A 128 -14.02 -10.00 -8.24
CA GLN A 128 -13.83 -9.35 -6.95
C GLN A 128 -12.68 -9.99 -6.17
N PHE A 129 -12.55 -11.31 -6.22
CA PHE A 129 -11.44 -12.03 -5.58
C PHE A 129 -10.07 -11.58 -6.11
N TYR A 130 -9.88 -11.46 -7.43
CA TYR A 130 -8.62 -10.94 -8.00
C TYR A 130 -8.34 -9.49 -7.57
N ILE A 131 -9.37 -8.64 -7.58
CA ILE A 131 -9.24 -7.24 -7.13
C ILE A 131 -8.82 -7.18 -5.66
N ASP A 132 -9.47 -7.96 -4.79
CA ASP A 132 -9.18 -7.99 -3.35
C ASP A 132 -7.75 -8.51 -3.09
N LEU A 133 -7.31 -9.54 -3.81
CA LEU A 133 -5.93 -10.04 -3.74
C LEU A 133 -4.91 -8.99 -4.19
N CYS A 134 -5.17 -8.30 -5.30
CA CYS A 134 -4.31 -7.23 -5.80
C CYS A 134 -4.23 -6.07 -4.80
N ILE A 135 -5.37 -5.65 -4.24
CA ILE A 135 -5.43 -4.62 -3.22
C ILE A 135 -4.65 -5.06 -1.98
N GLY A 136 -4.85 -6.28 -1.49
CA GLY A 136 -4.12 -6.82 -0.34
C GLY A 136 -2.60 -6.82 -0.56
N TYR A 137 -2.16 -7.22 -1.74
CA TYR A 137 -0.75 -7.16 -2.14
C TYR A 137 -0.21 -5.72 -2.14
N LEU A 138 -0.92 -4.80 -2.79
CA LEU A 138 -0.53 -3.38 -2.87
C LEU A 138 -0.48 -2.73 -1.49
N LEU A 139 -1.44 -3.06 -0.61
CA LEU A 139 -1.47 -2.60 0.77
C LEU A 139 -0.23 -3.08 1.52
N LYS A 140 0.12 -4.38 1.47
CA LYS A 140 1.33 -4.96 2.08
C LYS A 140 2.61 -4.22 1.64
N ARG A 141 2.61 -3.73 0.40
CA ARG A 141 3.71 -2.95 -0.21
C ARG A 141 3.59 -1.42 -0.02
N TYR A 142 2.67 -0.97 0.83
CA TYR A 142 2.41 0.44 1.13
C TYR A 142 1.87 1.32 0.01
N ASN A 143 1.29 0.72 -1.02
CA ASN A 143 0.76 1.43 -2.16
C ASN A 143 -0.74 1.78 -2.01
N ILE A 144 -1.05 2.59 -0.99
CA ILE A 144 -2.42 2.89 -0.59
C ILE A 144 -3.20 3.68 -1.63
N PHE A 145 -2.54 4.55 -2.41
CA PHE A 145 -3.23 5.36 -3.41
C PHE A 145 -3.82 4.46 -4.50
N ASP A 146 -3.00 3.54 -4.99
CA ASP A 146 -3.41 2.56 -5.98
C ASP A 146 -4.44 1.58 -5.42
N SER A 147 -4.24 1.08 -4.18
CA SER A 147 -5.23 0.26 -3.49
C SER A 147 -6.58 0.96 -3.33
N LYS A 148 -6.58 2.26 -3.01
CA LYS A 148 -7.80 3.07 -2.83
C LYS A 148 -8.49 3.34 -4.16
N GLU A 149 -7.74 3.60 -5.21
CA GLU A 149 -8.27 3.76 -6.56
C GLU A 149 -8.93 2.47 -7.06
N MET A 150 -8.24 1.34 -6.91
CA MET A 150 -8.80 0.02 -7.26
C MET A 150 -10.05 -0.30 -6.44
N TRP A 151 -10.04 -0.06 -5.12
CA TRP A 151 -11.21 -0.27 -4.27
C TRP A 151 -12.43 0.59 -4.68
N LYS A 152 -12.19 1.83 -5.12
CA LYS A 152 -13.27 2.71 -5.60
C LYS A 152 -13.90 2.20 -6.91
N ASN A 153 -13.07 1.66 -7.79
CA ASN A 153 -13.48 1.15 -9.11
C ASN A 153 -13.97 -0.31 -9.05
N SER A 154 -13.88 -0.94 -7.88
CA SER A 154 -14.30 -2.32 -7.64
C SER A 154 -15.81 -2.50 -7.80
N PRO A 155 -16.29 -3.59 -8.43
CA PRO A 155 -17.72 -3.85 -8.61
C PRO A 155 -18.43 -4.07 -7.27
N LYS A 156 -17.76 -4.70 -6.29
CA LYS A 156 -18.24 -4.82 -4.91
C LYS A 156 -17.24 -4.12 -3.98
N LYS A 157 -17.75 -3.24 -3.11
CA LYS A 157 -16.91 -2.52 -2.14
C LYS A 157 -16.77 -3.37 -0.88
N ASN A 158 -15.63 -4.02 -0.71
CA ASN A 158 -15.33 -4.78 0.50
C ASN A 158 -15.08 -3.81 1.68
N PRO A 159 -15.86 -3.88 2.78
CA PRO A 159 -15.68 -2.99 3.93
C PRO A 159 -14.39 -3.26 4.72
N ILE A 160 -13.85 -4.47 4.66
CA ILE A 160 -12.59 -4.83 5.34
C ILE A 160 -11.42 -4.04 4.75
N ILE A 161 -11.38 -3.90 3.42
CA ILE A 161 -10.37 -3.10 2.72
C ILE A 161 -10.46 -1.63 3.14
N ARG A 162 -11.68 -1.08 3.29
CA ARG A 162 -11.88 0.28 3.78
C ARG A 162 -11.30 0.47 5.18
N LEU A 163 -11.48 -0.51 6.05
CA LEU A 163 -10.92 -0.50 7.40
C LEU A 163 -9.39 -0.52 7.35
N GLN A 164 -8.78 -1.38 6.53
CA GLN A 164 -7.32 -1.41 6.37
C GLN A 164 -6.75 -0.07 5.88
N ILE A 165 -7.44 0.62 4.97
CA ILE A 165 -7.04 1.95 4.47
C ILE A 165 -7.15 3.03 5.56
N SER A 166 -8.08 2.91 6.52
CA SER A 166 -8.27 3.88 7.61
C SER A 166 -7.21 3.84 8.72
N LEU A 167 -6.24 2.92 8.65
CA LEU A 167 -5.13 2.81 9.59
C LEU A 167 -5.60 2.69 11.06
N PRO A 168 -6.39 1.67 11.43
CA PRO A 168 -6.93 1.53 12.78
C PRO A 168 -5.83 1.45 13.86
N ARG A 169 -4.65 0.89 13.55
CA ARG A 169 -3.49 0.90 14.47
C ARG A 169 -3.01 2.31 14.78
N LEU A 170 -3.01 3.20 13.80
CA LEU A 170 -2.65 4.60 14.01
C LEU A 170 -3.65 5.29 14.96
N ILE A 171 -4.94 5.00 14.82
CA ILE A 171 -5.97 5.53 15.73
C ILE A 171 -5.74 5.00 17.16
N ALA A 172 -5.51 3.69 17.32
CA ALA A 172 -5.24 3.09 18.62
C ALA A 172 -3.98 3.68 19.28
N SER A 173 -2.90 3.81 18.50
CA SER A 173 -1.64 4.44 18.91
C SER A 173 -1.85 5.88 19.40
N ILE A 174 -2.62 6.68 18.65
CA ILE A 174 -2.96 8.05 19.05
C ILE A 174 -3.78 8.06 20.34
N LEU A 175 -4.76 7.17 20.50
CA LEU A 175 -5.54 7.08 21.74
C LEU A 175 -4.66 6.78 22.94
N VAL A 176 -3.69 5.87 22.81
CA VAL A 176 -2.72 5.58 23.87
C VAL A 176 -1.90 6.83 24.21
N GLY A 177 -1.39 7.54 23.20
CA GLY A 177 -0.68 8.81 23.41
C GLY A 177 -1.55 9.87 24.10
N SER A 178 -2.83 9.94 23.74
CA SER A 178 -3.79 10.88 24.34
C SER A 178 -4.06 10.54 25.80
N ILE A 179 -4.14 9.26 26.17
CA ILE A 179 -4.30 8.82 27.56
C ILE A 179 -3.07 9.22 28.40
N VAL A 180 -1.87 9.06 27.87
CA VAL A 180 -0.62 9.47 28.56
C VAL A 180 -0.63 10.98 28.82
N ILE A 181 -1.05 11.78 27.84
CA ILE A 181 -1.20 13.23 28.01
C ILE A 181 -2.25 13.54 29.07
N ALA A 182 -3.44 12.94 28.96
CA ALA A 182 -4.58 13.21 29.83
C ALA A 182 -4.31 12.89 31.30
N THR A 183 -3.39 11.96 31.58
CA THR A 183 -3.06 11.51 32.94
C THR A 183 -1.82 12.21 33.52
N SER A 184 -1.02 12.93 32.70
CA SER A 184 0.21 13.55 33.15
C SER A 184 0.02 15.01 33.55
N SER A 185 0.02 15.27 34.86
CA SER A 185 -0.02 16.64 35.40
C SER A 185 1.19 17.50 34.98
N GLU A 186 2.32 16.88 34.66
CA GLU A 186 3.56 17.54 34.23
C GLU A 186 3.42 18.11 32.82
N ILE A 187 2.79 17.35 31.92
CA ILE A 187 2.52 17.81 30.54
C ILE A 187 1.58 19.02 30.57
N TYR A 188 0.53 18.98 31.39
CA TYR A 188 -0.36 20.14 31.56
C TYR A 188 0.37 21.37 32.08
N LYS A 189 1.22 21.21 33.11
CA LYS A 189 2.05 22.31 33.64
C LYS A 189 3.01 22.85 32.60
N PHE A 190 3.63 21.97 31.81
CA PHE A 190 4.51 22.38 30.73
C PHE A 190 3.75 23.22 29.70
N VAL A 191 2.58 22.77 29.25
CA VAL A 191 1.81 23.49 28.23
C VAL A 191 1.28 24.83 28.75
N SER A 192 0.84 24.91 30.01
CA SER A 192 0.34 26.16 30.59
C SER A 192 1.44 27.18 30.89
N SER A 193 2.68 26.73 31.13
CA SER A 193 3.81 27.60 31.50
C SER A 193 4.59 28.12 30.30
N ASN A 194 4.41 27.53 29.11
CA ASN A 194 5.18 27.88 27.91
C ASN A 194 4.42 28.83 26.98
N GLN A 195 5.18 29.68 26.29
CA GLN A 195 4.64 30.62 25.31
C GLN A 195 4.09 29.89 24.08
N PRO A 196 2.98 30.35 23.47
CA PRO A 196 2.37 29.72 22.29
C PRO A 196 3.34 29.46 21.13
N PHE A 197 4.26 30.38 20.87
CA PHE A 197 5.27 30.24 19.82
C PHE A 197 6.23 29.07 20.08
N LEU A 198 6.63 28.88 21.33
CA LEU A 198 7.53 27.79 21.72
C LEU A 198 6.82 26.42 21.61
N LEU A 199 5.55 26.35 21.96
CA LEU A 199 4.72 25.16 21.77
C LEU A 199 4.61 24.78 20.28
N LEU A 200 4.47 25.77 19.39
CA LEU A 200 4.47 25.54 17.95
C LEU A 200 5.81 24.93 17.47
N LEU A 201 6.94 25.47 17.94
CA LEU A 201 8.27 24.95 17.60
C LEU A 201 8.44 23.49 18.06
N TYR A 202 8.03 23.16 19.29
CA TYR A 202 8.05 21.77 19.76
C TYR A 202 7.15 20.87 18.91
N SER A 203 5.96 21.34 18.55
CA SER A 203 5.03 20.59 17.70
C SER A 203 5.64 20.28 16.32
N LEU A 204 6.33 21.25 15.71
CA LEU A 204 7.04 21.06 14.45
C LEU A 204 8.19 20.05 14.59
N ALA A 205 8.98 20.15 15.66
CA ALA A 205 10.06 19.19 15.93
C ALA A 205 9.51 17.75 16.07
N LEU A 206 8.41 17.57 16.80
CA LEU A 206 7.75 16.27 16.97
C LEU A 206 7.23 15.71 15.64
N LEU A 207 6.66 16.55 14.78
CA LEU A 207 6.23 16.14 13.43
C LEU A 207 7.41 15.72 12.55
N VAL A 208 8.53 16.45 12.61
CA VAL A 208 9.75 16.09 11.86
C VAL A 208 10.31 14.75 12.33
N LEU A 209 10.39 14.52 13.65
CA LEU A 209 10.84 13.25 14.21
C LEU A 209 9.89 12.09 13.82
N SER A 210 8.58 12.31 13.94
CA SER A 210 7.56 11.33 13.54
C SER A 210 7.67 10.99 12.05
N TYR A 211 7.86 12.00 11.19
CA TYR A 211 8.04 11.79 9.75
C TYR A 211 9.32 11.02 9.42
N GLY A 212 10.44 11.36 10.07
CA GLY A 212 11.71 10.68 9.90
C GLY A 212 11.59 9.20 10.24
N TYR A 213 10.98 8.89 11.38
CA TYR A 213 10.71 7.52 11.80
C TYR A 213 9.80 6.76 10.83
N LEU A 214 8.65 7.34 10.47
CA LEU A 214 7.71 6.71 9.52
C LEU A 214 8.36 6.42 8.16
N THR A 215 9.24 7.32 7.70
CA THR A 215 9.98 7.14 6.46
C THR A 215 10.97 5.99 6.57
N PHE A 216 11.70 5.89 7.67
CA PHE A 216 12.62 4.79 7.95
C PHE A 216 11.90 3.43 7.93
N GLU A 217 10.77 3.31 8.63
CA GLU A 217 9.98 2.07 8.65
C GLU A 217 9.45 1.69 7.26
N CYS A 218 8.93 2.65 6.50
CA CYS A 218 8.49 2.39 5.13
C CYS A 218 9.64 1.91 4.24
N LEU A 219 10.85 2.46 4.40
CA LEU A 219 12.02 2.02 3.63
C LEU A 219 12.49 0.62 4.01
N LYS A 220 12.44 0.26 5.29
CA LYS A 220 12.82 -1.08 5.78
C LYS A 220 11.98 -2.18 5.14
N ILE A 221 10.66 -2.01 5.13
CA ILE A 221 9.70 -3.00 4.63
C ILE A 221 9.74 -3.12 3.10
N THR A 222 10.11 -2.03 2.42
CA THR A 222 10.18 -2.02 0.95
C THR A 222 11.47 -2.63 0.39
N GLN A 223 12.46 -2.99 1.23
CA GLN A 223 13.67 -3.77 0.87
C GLN A 223 14.34 -3.39 -0.48
N GLY A 224 14.27 -2.11 -0.89
CA GLY A 224 14.82 -1.61 -2.16
C GLY A 224 14.03 -1.98 -3.43
N THR A 225 12.88 -2.67 -3.32
CA THR A 225 12.04 -3.01 -4.48
C THR A 225 11.13 -1.88 -4.92
N ILE A 226 10.90 -0.87 -4.08
CA ILE A 226 10.01 0.27 -4.36
C ILE A 226 10.80 1.58 -4.46
N ILE A 227 10.31 2.51 -5.29
CA ILE A 227 10.89 3.85 -5.44
C ILE A 227 10.82 4.56 -4.09
N THR A 228 11.93 5.11 -3.60
CA THR A 228 12.01 5.87 -2.33
C THR A 228 10.92 6.94 -2.20
N GLN A 229 10.46 7.49 -3.33
CA GLN A 229 9.34 8.42 -3.40
C GLN A 229 8.00 7.82 -2.91
N ILE A 230 7.71 6.55 -3.18
CA ILE A 230 6.47 5.90 -2.73
C ILE A 230 6.50 5.73 -1.21
N ALA A 231 7.64 5.31 -0.65
CA ALA A 231 7.84 5.23 0.80
C ALA A 231 7.66 6.62 1.47
N LYS A 232 8.22 7.68 0.90
CA LYS A 232 8.02 9.07 1.37
C LYS A 232 6.57 9.53 1.26
N LYS A 233 5.90 9.22 0.15
CA LYS A 233 4.46 9.53 -0.06
C LYS A 233 3.61 8.82 0.99
N ARG A 234 3.93 7.57 1.31
CA ARG A 234 3.27 6.80 2.38
C ARG A 234 3.49 7.44 3.74
N ALA A 235 4.73 7.70 4.14
CA ALA A 235 5.05 8.33 5.41
C ALA A 235 4.32 9.67 5.57
N CYS A 236 4.26 10.47 4.50
CA CYS A 236 3.50 11.72 4.47
C CYS A 236 1.99 11.49 4.64
N TYR A 237 1.42 10.48 3.98
CA TYR A 237 0.01 10.12 4.15
C TYR A 237 -0.29 9.68 5.59
N VAL A 238 0.52 8.79 6.18
CA VAL A 238 0.36 8.32 7.56
C VAL A 238 0.47 9.49 8.54
N LEU A 239 1.46 10.36 8.36
CA LEU A 239 1.63 11.56 9.20
C LEU A 239 0.42 12.50 9.10
N LYS A 240 -0.08 12.76 7.89
CA LYS A 240 -1.25 13.62 7.67
C LYS A 240 -2.49 13.03 8.34
N MET A 241 -2.78 11.74 8.11
CA MET A 241 -3.92 11.07 8.73
C MET A 241 -3.77 11.05 10.26
N GLY A 242 -2.58 10.77 10.77
CA GLY A 242 -2.31 10.72 12.20
C GLY A 242 -2.45 12.07 12.87
N THR A 243 -1.97 13.14 12.23
CA THR A 243 -2.14 14.51 12.72
C THR A 243 -3.63 14.88 12.73
N SER A 244 -4.37 14.59 11.64
CA SER A 244 -5.81 14.84 11.58
C SER A 244 -6.59 14.09 12.66
N TYR A 245 -6.31 12.80 12.87
CA TYR A 245 -6.96 12.00 13.91
C TYR A 245 -6.61 12.52 15.32
N SER A 246 -5.35 12.87 15.55
CA SER A 246 -4.91 13.41 16.85
C SER A 246 -5.53 14.77 17.14
N LEU A 247 -5.71 15.62 16.12
CA LEU A 247 -6.41 16.89 16.24
C LEU A 247 -7.87 16.70 16.60
N VAL A 248 -8.57 15.77 15.91
CA VAL A 248 -9.96 15.44 16.23
C VAL A 248 -10.09 14.94 17.67
N ILE A 249 -9.23 14.01 18.10
CA ILE A 249 -9.25 13.47 19.46
C ILE A 249 -8.94 14.55 20.50
N SER A 250 -7.91 15.37 20.27
CA SER A 250 -7.56 16.48 21.17
C SER A 250 -8.68 17.52 21.26
N PHE A 251 -9.36 17.80 20.16
CA PHE A 251 -10.52 18.69 20.12
C PHE A 251 -11.71 18.13 20.92
N VAL A 252 -11.99 16.83 20.80
CA VAL A 252 -13.03 16.16 21.61
C VAL A 252 -12.69 16.27 23.10
N PHE A 253 -11.45 16.04 23.51
CA PHE A 253 -11.04 16.21 24.91
C PHE A 253 -11.19 17.66 25.40
N LEU A 254 -10.84 18.64 24.56
CA LEU A 254 -11.03 20.06 24.89
C LEU A 254 -12.51 20.40 25.08
N ILE A 255 -13.40 19.89 24.21
CA ILE A 255 -14.85 20.06 24.34
C ILE A 255 -15.37 19.42 25.64
N ILE A 256 -14.97 18.19 25.95
CA ILE A 256 -15.40 17.49 27.17
C ILE A 256 -14.95 18.28 28.41
N GLY A 257 -13.70 18.75 28.44
CA GLY A 257 -13.21 19.59 29.52
C GLY A 257 -13.99 20.90 29.65
N LEU A 258 -14.33 21.54 28.53
CA LEU A 258 -15.16 22.74 28.52
C LEU A 258 -16.56 22.52 29.09
N PHE A 259 -17.24 21.43 28.72
CA PHE A 259 -18.57 21.11 29.26
C PHE A 259 -18.55 20.83 30.77
N GLN A 260 -17.46 20.26 31.29
CA GLN A 260 -17.29 20.06 32.73
C GLN A 260 -17.05 21.37 33.50
N VAL A 261 -16.45 22.37 32.84
CA VAL A 261 -16.19 23.68 33.44
C VAL A 261 -17.39 24.62 33.27
N SER A 262 -18.09 24.58 32.12
CA SER A 262 -19.19 25.48 31.79
C SER A 262 -20.50 25.16 32.51
N THR A 263 -20.67 23.95 33.05
CA THR A 263 -21.77 23.68 33.99
C THR A 263 -21.71 24.56 35.25
N ASN A 264 -20.58 25.23 35.49
CA ASN A 264 -20.38 26.17 36.59
C ASN A 264 -20.33 27.66 36.16
N SER A 265 -20.49 28.02 34.88
CA SER A 265 -20.39 29.42 34.45
C SER A 265 -21.31 29.77 33.28
N GLU A 266 -22.01 30.90 33.41
CA GLU A 266 -22.93 31.52 32.43
C GLU A 266 -22.23 32.04 31.15
N THR A 267 -21.50 31.19 30.42
CA THR A 267 -20.76 31.62 29.21
C THR A 267 -21.46 31.13 27.95
N GLY A 268 -21.96 32.07 27.16
CA GLY A 268 -22.67 31.83 25.90
C GLY A 268 -21.78 31.35 24.73
N PHE A 269 -22.41 31.12 23.57
CA PHE A 269 -21.78 30.51 22.39
C PHE A 269 -20.65 31.37 21.76
N GLU A 270 -20.65 32.68 21.95
CA GLU A 270 -19.62 33.60 21.41
C GLU A 270 -18.27 33.46 22.15
N THR A 271 -18.29 33.11 23.44
CA THR A 271 -17.06 32.87 24.22
C THR A 271 -16.41 31.55 23.82
N PHE A 272 -17.16 30.58 23.28
CA PHE A 272 -16.67 29.27 22.86
C PHE A 272 -15.66 29.36 21.71
N PHE A 273 -15.95 30.14 20.66
CA PHE A 273 -15.04 30.30 19.51
C PHE A 273 -13.78 31.08 19.88
N SER A 274 -13.92 32.15 20.66
CA SER A 274 -12.77 32.93 21.16
C SER A 274 -11.87 32.09 22.06
N TYR A 275 -12.48 31.23 22.88
CA TYR A 275 -11.76 30.26 23.70
C TYR A 275 -10.98 29.28 22.80
N ILE A 276 -11.62 28.57 21.88
CA ILE A 276 -10.92 27.63 20.98
C ILE A 276 -9.73 28.29 20.28
N LEU A 277 -9.91 29.51 19.76
CA LEU A 277 -8.85 30.24 19.07
C LEU A 277 -7.64 30.49 19.99
N SER A 278 -7.90 30.84 21.25
CA SER A 278 -6.87 31.11 22.27
C SER A 278 -6.07 29.87 22.67
N TYR A 279 -6.64 28.67 22.52
CA TYR A 279 -6.00 27.40 22.85
C TYR A 279 -5.45 26.62 21.64
N THR A 280 -5.44 27.22 20.45
CA THR A 280 -5.03 26.56 19.20
C THR A 280 -3.61 25.97 19.27
N SER A 281 -2.65 26.71 19.86
CA SER A 281 -1.26 26.25 20.02
C SER A 281 -1.14 25.06 20.97
N GLN A 282 -1.93 25.05 22.04
CA GLN A 282 -1.97 23.96 23.01
C GLN A 282 -2.62 22.72 22.39
N LEU A 283 -3.72 22.89 21.66
CA LEU A 283 -4.39 21.81 20.94
C LEU A 283 -3.48 21.19 19.89
N PHE A 284 -2.73 22.00 19.14
CA PHE A 284 -1.76 21.50 18.17
C PHE A 284 -0.60 20.77 18.84
N PHE A 285 -0.11 21.26 19.98
CA PHE A 285 0.90 20.57 20.76
C PHE A 285 0.41 19.21 21.28
N TYR A 286 -0.77 19.16 21.91
CA TYR A 286 -1.34 17.89 22.38
C TYR A 286 -1.54 16.90 21.24
N ALA A 287 -2.04 17.35 20.09
CA ALA A 287 -2.22 16.49 18.94
C ALA A 287 -0.90 15.91 18.42
N THR A 288 0.13 16.75 18.23
CA THR A 288 1.43 16.31 17.72
C THR A 288 2.21 15.47 18.73
N PHE A 289 2.11 15.78 20.03
CA PHE A 289 2.71 15.01 21.09
C PHE A 289 2.00 13.65 21.28
N SER A 290 0.67 13.61 21.17
CA SER A 290 -0.12 12.37 21.23
C SER A 290 0.27 11.43 20.10
N LEU A 291 0.41 11.97 18.89
CA LEU A 291 0.87 11.20 17.74
C LEU A 291 2.28 10.65 17.97
N PHE A 292 3.21 11.49 18.42
CA PHE A 292 4.60 11.09 18.64
C PHE A 292 4.73 10.01 19.74
N ILE A 293 4.11 10.23 20.91
CA ILE A 293 4.12 9.25 22.00
C ILE A 293 3.42 7.96 21.57
N GLY A 294 2.31 8.06 20.86
CA GLY A 294 1.65 6.88 20.29
C GLY A 294 2.59 6.06 19.42
N ILE A 295 3.34 6.72 18.52
CA ILE A 295 4.32 6.06 17.66
C ILE A 295 5.42 5.39 18.48
N VAL A 296 5.94 6.06 19.51
CA VAL A 296 6.99 5.54 20.41
C VAL A 296 6.50 4.36 21.25
N VAL A 297 5.28 4.41 21.78
CA VAL A 297 4.73 3.29 22.55
C VAL A 297 4.52 2.08 21.66
N GLN A 298 3.99 2.28 20.45
CA GLN A 298 3.82 1.17 19.52
C GLN A 298 5.16 0.55 19.11
N LEU A 299 6.19 1.37 18.95
CA LEU A 299 7.57 0.93 18.73
C LEU A 299 8.09 -0.03 19.80
N LEU A 300 7.71 0.20 21.06
CA LEU A 300 8.15 -0.60 22.20
C LEU A 300 7.27 -1.84 22.42
N TRP A 301 6.01 -1.80 21.96
CA TRP A 301 5.01 -2.79 22.36
C TRP A 301 4.56 -3.73 21.22
N GLU A 302 4.53 -3.29 19.97
CA GLU A 302 4.03 -4.09 18.85
C GLU A 302 5.16 -4.60 17.95
N GLU A 303 5.04 -5.85 17.49
CA GLU A 303 5.90 -6.41 16.44
C GLU A 303 5.67 -5.76 15.06
N LYS A 304 4.49 -5.13 14.87
CA LYS A 304 4.06 -4.49 13.63
C LYS A 304 3.83 -2.99 13.83
N THR A 305 4.19 -2.18 12.85
CA THR A 305 4.21 -0.71 13.02
C THR A 305 2.90 0.00 12.65
N VAL A 306 2.74 1.26 13.09
CA VAL A 306 1.63 2.18 12.72
C VAL A 306 1.44 2.30 11.21
N SER A 307 2.52 2.13 10.45
CA SER A 307 2.53 2.25 9.00
C SER A 307 1.90 1.05 8.31
N GLU A 308 1.90 -0.13 8.94
CA GLU A 308 1.41 -1.40 8.38
C GLU A 308 -0.11 -1.40 8.19
N PRO A 309 -0.63 -1.81 7.02
CA PRO A 309 -2.04 -2.13 6.89
C PRO A 309 -2.40 -3.34 7.76
N PHE A 310 -3.66 -3.40 8.18
CA PHE A 310 -4.16 -4.42 9.10
C PHE A 310 -4.24 -5.80 8.46
#